data_AF-A0A9D0BHZ6-F1
#
_entry.id   AF-A0A9D0BHZ6-F1
#
_cell.length_a   1.000
_cell.length_b   1.000
_cell.length_c   1.000
_cell.angle_alpha   90.00
_cell.angle_beta   90.00
_cell.angle_gamma   90.00
#
_symmetry.space_group_name_H-M   'P 1'
#
loop_
_entity.id
_entity.type
_entity.pdbx_description
1 polymer ?
#
loop_
_entity_poly.entity_id
_entity_poly.type
_entity_poly.pdbx_seq_one_letter_code
_entity_poly.pdbx_strand_id
1 'polypeptide(L)'
;MCLDRAASDKGRKKEAIIMRGLLFRYRNRGRRVLDDVQGFGTLLGSGTRLVGELEGTDSCIVNGAVEGNCRLDAVLLLNEGARWTGSLNVRSAVVAGTIEGDITVQEKLELTPTARVFGAVSGAQVAMAAGAVHEGAMHVVSPSGVVHFEEKRVSGRRRPGPG
;
A
#
# COMPACT_ATOMS: atom_id res chain seq x y z
N MET A 1 36.70 -31.33 24.11
CA MET A 1 35.51 -31.35 24.98
C MET A 1 34.60 -30.24 24.49
N CYS A 2 33.52 -30.62 23.81
CA CYS A 2 32.39 -29.76 23.52
C CYS A 2 31.66 -29.41 24.83
N LEU A 3 30.93 -28.29 24.84
CA LEU A 3 29.62 -28.02 25.49
C LEU A 3 29.44 -26.48 25.43
N ASP A 4 28.70 -25.98 24.44
CA ASP A 4 27.28 -25.64 24.52
C ASP A 4 26.98 -24.32 25.27
N ARG A 5 26.55 -23.32 24.51
CA ARG A 5 25.47 -22.38 24.92
C ARG A 5 24.87 -21.71 23.69
N ALA A 6 24.09 -22.49 22.96
CA ALA A 6 23.10 -22.03 22.02
C ALA A 6 21.91 -21.41 22.77
N ALA A 7 21.73 -20.09 22.70
CA ALA A 7 20.48 -19.41 23.07
C ALA A 7 20.45 -17.95 22.57
N SER A 8 20.38 -17.71 21.25
CA SER A 8 20.07 -16.36 20.73
C SER A 8 19.59 -16.33 19.27
N ASP A 9 18.62 -17.18 18.90
CA ASP A 9 18.02 -17.12 17.54
C ASP A 9 16.53 -17.47 17.49
N LYS A 10 15.74 -16.97 18.45
CA LYS A 10 14.27 -17.21 18.46
C LYS A 10 13.40 -15.98 18.21
N GLY A 11 13.99 -14.79 18.05
CA GLY A 11 13.28 -13.54 17.81
C GLY A 11 13.15 -13.11 16.34
N ARG A 12 14.03 -13.56 15.43
CA ARG A 12 14.14 -13.01 14.07
C ARG A 12 13.23 -13.66 13.01
N LYS A 13 12.44 -14.67 13.39
CA LYS A 13 11.69 -15.52 12.43
C LYS A 13 10.20 -15.18 12.30
N LYS A 14 9.66 -14.27 13.14
CA LYS A 14 8.24 -13.88 13.07
C LYS A 14 7.97 -12.71 12.12
N GLU A 15 8.88 -11.75 12.02
CA GLU A 15 8.74 -10.60 11.10
C GLU A 15 8.79 -11.02 9.62
N ALA A 16 9.53 -12.10 9.33
CA ALA A 16 9.64 -12.64 7.98
C ALA A 16 8.34 -13.29 7.47
N ILE A 17 7.34 -13.59 8.31
CA ILE A 17 6.11 -14.28 7.89
C ILE A 17 5.08 -13.29 7.34
N ILE A 18 4.96 -12.10 7.93
CA ILE A 18 4.06 -11.04 7.42
C ILE A 18 4.63 -10.46 6.11
N MET A 19 5.95 -10.23 6.08
CA MET A 19 6.69 -9.88 4.85
C MET A 19 6.63 -10.99 3.81
N ARG A 20 6.80 -12.29 4.15
CA ARG A 20 6.70 -13.38 3.17
C ARG A 20 5.28 -13.57 2.65
N GLY A 21 4.22 -13.42 3.44
CA GLY A 21 2.85 -13.55 2.93
C GLY A 21 2.49 -12.46 1.92
N LEU A 22 2.90 -11.22 2.21
CA LEU A 22 2.70 -10.07 1.33
C LEU A 22 3.66 -10.10 0.10
N LEU A 23 4.91 -10.55 0.28
CA LEU A 23 5.88 -10.76 -0.82
C LEU A 23 5.57 -12.01 -1.68
N PHE A 24 4.96 -13.06 -1.14
CA PHE A 24 4.79 -14.34 -1.83
C PHE A 24 3.76 -14.25 -2.96
N ARG A 25 2.73 -13.39 -2.83
CA ARG A 25 1.82 -13.06 -3.94
C ARG A 25 2.48 -12.36 -5.12
N TYR A 26 3.75 -11.99 -4.98
CA TYR A 26 4.41 -11.09 -5.90
C TYR A 26 5.75 -11.69 -6.35
N ARG A 27 5.87 -13.01 -6.24
CA ARG A 27 7.02 -13.77 -6.75
C ARG A 27 6.84 -14.07 -8.24
N ASN A 28 7.12 -13.08 -9.10
CA ASN A 28 7.88 -13.32 -10.34
C ASN A 28 8.35 -12.03 -11.03
N ARG A 29 9.68 -11.92 -11.11
CA ARG A 29 10.50 -11.16 -12.07
C ARG A 29 10.31 -9.61 -12.14
N GLY A 30 11.16 -8.92 -11.38
CA GLY A 30 11.94 -7.79 -11.90
C GLY A 30 11.35 -6.37 -11.87
N ARG A 31 10.28 -6.07 -11.12
CA ARG A 31 9.69 -4.72 -11.06
C ARG A 31 8.98 -4.48 -9.72
N ARG A 32 9.60 -3.78 -8.76
CA ARG A 32 8.90 -3.13 -7.63
C ARG A 32 9.61 -1.89 -7.10
N VAL A 33 8.79 -0.90 -6.76
CA VAL A 33 9.15 0.34 -6.04
C VAL A 33 9.84 0.06 -4.70
N LEU A 34 9.45 -1.02 -4.01
CA LEU A 34 9.99 -1.39 -2.70
C LEU A 34 11.44 -1.91 -2.73
N ASP A 35 11.96 -2.31 -3.90
CA ASP A 35 13.34 -2.77 -4.03
C ASP A 35 14.34 -1.60 -4.13
N ASP A 36 13.84 -0.37 -4.34
CA ASP A 36 14.64 0.88 -4.42
C ASP A 36 14.53 1.74 -3.15
N VAL A 37 13.67 1.34 -2.19
CA VAL A 37 13.56 2.02 -0.90
C VAL A 37 14.72 1.53 -0.01
N GLN A 38 15.75 2.36 0.14
CA GLN A 38 16.86 2.15 1.08
C GLN A 38 16.38 2.23 2.54
N GLY A 39 15.62 1.24 2.99
CA GLY A 39 15.11 1.15 4.36
C GLY A 39 13.84 1.98 4.62
N PHE A 40 13.03 1.50 5.56
CA PHE A 40 11.95 2.30 6.13
C PHE A 40 12.55 3.15 7.24
N GLY A 41 12.47 4.47 7.10
CA GLY A 41 13.02 5.40 8.08
C GLY A 41 12.23 5.40 9.39
N THR A 42 10.92 5.10 9.33
CA THR A 42 10.03 5.16 10.50
C THR A 42 9.09 3.97 10.56
N LEU A 43 8.96 3.36 11.75
CA LEU A 43 8.00 2.31 12.05
C LEU A 43 7.21 2.69 13.31
N LEU A 44 5.91 2.87 13.17
CA LEU A 44 4.97 3.07 14.26
C LEU A 44 4.40 1.72 14.70
N GLY A 45 4.68 1.34 15.94
CA GLY A 45 4.20 0.10 16.55
C GLY A 45 2.69 0.10 16.78
N SER A 46 2.09 -1.09 16.90
CA SER A 46 0.64 -1.24 17.09
C SER A 46 0.12 -0.69 18.42
N GLY A 47 0.97 -0.64 19.45
CA GLY A 47 0.65 -0.02 20.75
C GLY A 47 0.94 1.48 20.82
N THR A 48 1.29 2.11 19.71
CA THR A 48 1.68 3.52 19.66
C THR A 48 0.53 4.36 19.11
N ARG A 49 0.27 5.50 19.77
CA ARG A 49 -0.58 6.57 19.25
C ARG A 49 0.27 7.80 19.01
N LEU A 50 0.32 8.27 17.77
CA LEU A 50 0.95 9.54 17.41
C LEU A 50 -0.13 10.61 17.30
N VAL A 51 0.07 11.75 17.94
CA VAL A 51 -0.83 12.91 17.85
C VAL A 51 0.00 14.11 17.43
N GLY A 52 -0.37 14.75 16.32
CA GLY A 52 0.36 15.88 15.73
C GLY A 52 0.71 15.64 14.26
N GLU A 53 1.71 16.36 13.79
CA GLU A 53 2.14 16.36 12.38
C GLU A 53 3.28 15.36 12.16
N LEU A 54 3.21 14.57 11.09
CA LEU A 54 4.28 13.67 10.65
C LEU A 54 4.88 14.21 9.34
N GLU A 55 6.12 14.70 9.39
CA GLU A 55 6.84 15.17 8.20
C GLU A 55 8.13 14.38 7.98
N GLY A 56 8.45 14.07 6.73
CA GLY A 56 9.68 13.34 6.42
C GLY A 56 9.87 13.02 4.94
N THR A 57 11.08 12.58 4.62
CA THR A 57 11.47 12.19 3.25
C THR A 57 11.60 10.68 3.08
N ASP A 58 11.51 9.92 4.17
CA ASP A 58 11.70 8.48 4.18
C ASP A 58 10.36 7.73 4.24
N SER A 59 10.39 6.45 3.84
CA SER A 59 9.20 5.62 3.88
C SER A 59 8.80 5.27 5.33
N CYS A 60 7.49 5.26 5.59
CA CYS A 60 6.92 5.04 6.91
C CYS A 60 5.97 3.84 6.93
N ILE A 61 6.08 3.00 7.96
CA ILE A 61 5.16 1.90 8.24
C ILE A 61 4.34 2.23 9.49
N VAL A 62 3.02 2.13 9.40
CA VAL A 62 2.10 2.42 10.49
C VAL A 62 1.27 1.19 10.84
N ASN A 63 1.48 0.69 12.06
CA ASN A 63 0.69 -0.40 12.66
C ASN A 63 -0.27 0.10 13.76
N GLY A 64 -0.08 1.32 14.24
CA GLY A 64 -0.80 1.91 15.38
C GLY A 64 -1.86 2.92 14.96
N ALA A 65 -2.10 3.90 15.84
CA ALA A 65 -3.04 4.99 15.58
C ALA A 65 -2.29 6.30 15.33
N VAL A 66 -2.72 7.07 14.33
CA VAL A 66 -2.20 8.40 14.06
C VAL A 66 -3.35 9.40 13.98
N GLU A 67 -3.23 10.51 14.70
CA GLU A 67 -4.17 11.63 14.72
C GLU A 67 -3.45 12.93 14.38
N GLY A 68 -3.70 13.43 13.18
CA GLY A 68 -3.08 14.63 12.64
C GLY A 68 -2.67 14.45 11.18
N ASN A 69 -2.02 15.46 10.63
CA ASN A 69 -1.68 15.43 9.21
C ASN A 69 -0.29 14.84 8.97
N CYS A 70 -0.07 14.41 7.74
CA CYS A 70 1.19 13.81 7.33
C CYS A 70 1.62 14.35 5.98
N ARG A 71 2.91 14.67 5.89
CA ARG A 71 3.59 15.07 4.67
C ARG A 71 4.84 14.21 4.48
N LEU A 72 4.75 13.23 3.57
CA LEU A 72 5.88 12.35 3.25
C LEU A 72 6.20 12.38 1.77
N ASP A 73 7.44 12.73 1.44
CA ASP A 73 7.94 12.65 0.06
C ASP A 73 8.36 11.21 -0.32
N ALA A 74 7.71 10.19 0.26
CA ALA A 74 8.04 8.78 0.09
C ALA A 74 6.78 7.89 0.20
N VAL A 75 6.98 6.60 0.50
CA VAL A 75 5.90 5.60 0.60
C VAL A 75 5.35 5.52 2.02
N LEU A 76 4.04 5.63 2.17
CA LEU A 76 3.32 5.32 3.41
C LEU A 76 2.65 3.95 3.32
N LEU A 77 2.93 3.07 4.27
CA LEU A 77 2.26 1.78 4.44
C LEU A 77 1.41 1.81 5.71
N LEU A 78 0.09 1.85 5.55
CA LEU A 78 -0.85 1.68 6.67
C LEU A 78 -1.28 0.21 6.73
N ASN A 79 -0.85 -0.52 7.75
CA ASN A 79 -1.15 -1.94 7.88
C ASN A 79 -2.58 -2.19 8.38
N GLU A 80 -3.01 -3.45 8.28
CA GLU A 80 -4.29 -3.90 8.81
C GLU A 80 -4.41 -3.62 10.32
N GLY A 81 -5.57 -3.11 10.73
CA GLY A 81 -5.82 -2.72 12.13
C GLY A 81 -5.26 -1.36 12.53
N ALA A 82 -4.40 -0.73 11.71
CA ALA A 82 -3.95 0.63 11.94
C ALA A 82 -5.05 1.65 11.57
N ARG A 83 -5.07 2.78 12.28
CA ARG A 83 -6.05 3.85 12.06
C ARG A 83 -5.34 5.19 11.86
N TRP A 84 -5.74 5.90 10.82
CA TRP A 84 -5.31 7.27 10.59
C TRP A 84 -6.51 8.20 10.64
N THR A 85 -6.41 9.29 11.38
CA THR A 85 -7.40 10.36 11.40
C THR A 85 -6.69 11.68 11.08
N GLY A 86 -7.04 12.31 9.96
CA GLY A 86 -6.38 13.53 9.48
C GLY A 86 -5.98 13.45 8.01
N SER A 87 -5.35 14.51 7.50
CA SER A 87 -5.01 14.63 6.09
C SER A 87 -3.66 14.00 5.75
N LEU A 88 -3.63 13.24 4.66
CA LEU A 88 -2.43 12.58 4.15
C LEU A 88 -1.96 13.25 2.87
N ASN A 89 -0.72 13.74 2.83
CA ASN A 89 -0.03 14.17 1.62
C ASN A 89 1.22 13.33 1.44
N VAL A 90 1.20 12.41 0.49
CA VAL A 90 2.31 11.45 0.30
C VAL A 90 2.63 11.22 -1.17
N ARG A 91 3.85 10.78 -1.46
CA ARG A 91 4.21 10.40 -2.84
C ARG A 91 3.42 9.17 -3.30
N SER A 92 3.45 8.10 -2.51
CA SER A 92 2.73 6.85 -2.77
C SER A 92 2.20 6.26 -1.47
N ALA A 93 1.07 5.55 -1.53
CA ALA A 93 0.43 4.97 -0.35
C ALA A 93 -0.08 3.55 -0.60
N VAL A 94 0.10 2.68 0.39
CA VAL A 94 -0.54 1.36 0.44
C VAL A 94 -1.36 1.30 1.73
N VAL A 95 -2.67 1.09 1.58
CA VAL A 95 -3.63 1.13 2.68
C VAL A 95 -4.24 -0.24 2.89
N ALA A 96 -4.08 -0.77 4.10
CA ALA A 96 -4.75 -1.96 4.61
C ALA A 96 -5.54 -1.73 5.89
N GLY A 97 -5.39 -0.54 6.49
CA GLY A 97 -6.11 -0.11 7.68
C GLY A 97 -7.30 0.80 7.37
N THR A 98 -7.67 1.60 8.37
CA THR A 98 -8.75 2.59 8.27
C THR A 98 -8.19 4.00 8.22
N ILE A 99 -8.67 4.82 7.29
CA ILE A 99 -8.32 6.23 7.16
C ILE A 99 -9.61 7.05 7.23
N GLU A 100 -9.62 8.04 8.11
CA GLU A 100 -10.66 9.05 8.24
C GLU A 100 -10.04 10.42 7.98
N GLY A 101 -10.22 10.93 6.76
CA GLY A 101 -9.61 12.17 6.31
C GLY A 101 -9.24 12.12 4.82
N ASP A 102 -8.74 13.25 4.33
CA ASP A 102 -8.45 13.42 2.92
C ASP A 102 -7.06 12.88 2.57
N ILE A 103 -6.98 12.15 1.46
CA ILE A 103 -5.74 11.55 0.97
C ILE A 103 -5.35 12.23 -0.34
N THR A 104 -4.18 12.85 -0.36
CA THR A 104 -3.53 13.38 -1.55
C THR A 104 -2.28 12.55 -1.86
N VAL A 105 -2.29 11.84 -2.99
CA VAL A 105 -1.20 10.98 -3.43
C VAL A 105 -0.65 11.46 -4.76
N GLN A 106 0.65 11.73 -4.82
CA GLN A 106 1.27 12.28 -6.04
C GLN A 106 1.32 11.24 -7.17
N GLU A 107 1.63 9.99 -6.86
CA GLU A 107 1.84 8.93 -7.85
C GLU A 107 0.78 7.82 -7.75
N LYS A 108 0.91 6.93 -6.76
CA LYS A 108 0.11 5.70 -6.70
C LYS A 108 -0.50 5.45 -5.33
N LEU A 109 -1.82 5.25 -5.31
CA LEU A 109 -2.58 4.76 -4.16
C LEU A 109 -3.02 3.32 -4.39
N GLU A 110 -2.68 2.42 -3.48
CA GLU A 110 -3.16 1.03 -3.46
C GLU A 110 -4.04 0.79 -2.22
N LEU A 111 -5.33 0.50 -2.45
CA LEU A 111 -6.25 0.05 -1.42
C LEU A 111 -6.32 -1.47 -1.45
N THR A 112 -5.90 -2.12 -0.37
CA THR A 112 -5.96 -3.57 -0.20
C THR A 112 -7.36 -4.02 0.23
N PRO A 113 -7.69 -5.33 0.23
CA PRO A 113 -9.03 -5.82 0.53
C PRO A 113 -9.61 -5.42 1.90
N THR A 114 -8.76 -5.07 2.88
CA THR A 114 -9.18 -4.66 4.23
C THR A 114 -9.24 -3.15 4.40
N ALA A 115 -8.87 -2.40 3.36
CA ALA A 115 -8.80 -0.95 3.40
C ALA A 115 -10.19 -0.33 3.58
N ARG A 116 -10.28 0.63 4.48
CA ARG A 116 -11.46 1.49 4.67
C ARG A 116 -11.03 2.94 4.63
N VAL A 117 -11.50 3.70 3.65
CA VAL A 117 -11.18 5.12 3.51
C VAL A 117 -12.46 5.92 3.57
N PHE A 118 -12.54 6.87 4.49
CA PHE A 118 -13.64 7.81 4.66
C PHE A 118 -13.08 9.23 4.47
N GLY A 119 -13.33 9.84 3.32
CA GLY A 119 -12.76 11.15 2.98
C GLY A 119 -12.49 11.30 1.48
N ALA A 120 -12.02 12.47 1.08
CA ALA A 120 -11.70 12.72 -0.31
C ALA A 120 -10.34 12.11 -0.69
N VAL A 121 -10.27 11.44 -1.84
CA VAL A 121 -9.04 10.88 -2.39
C VAL A 121 -8.67 11.61 -3.67
N SER A 122 -7.49 12.20 -3.70
CA SER A 122 -6.89 12.80 -4.88
C SER A 122 -5.59 12.07 -5.23
N GLY A 123 -5.41 11.66 -6.48
CA GLY A 123 -4.11 11.16 -6.92
C GLY A 123 -4.01 10.79 -8.38
N ALA A 124 -2.79 10.50 -8.85
CA ALA A 124 -2.56 10.23 -10.27
C ALA A 124 -3.00 8.83 -10.72
N GLN A 125 -2.80 7.82 -9.86
CA GLN A 125 -3.22 6.44 -10.11
C GLN A 125 -3.78 5.83 -8.83
N VAL A 126 -4.99 5.25 -8.93
CA VAL A 126 -5.65 4.56 -7.82
C VAL A 126 -5.94 3.11 -8.21
N ALA A 127 -5.49 2.17 -7.39
CA ALA A 127 -5.78 0.75 -7.52
C ALA A 127 -6.58 0.28 -6.30
N MET A 128 -7.78 -0.26 -6.54
CA MET A 128 -8.64 -0.77 -5.47
C MET A 128 -8.82 -2.28 -5.60
N ALA A 129 -8.42 -3.02 -4.58
CA ALA A 129 -8.68 -4.45 -4.51
C ALA A 129 -10.15 -4.74 -4.18
N ALA A 130 -10.63 -5.92 -4.59
CA ALA A 130 -11.94 -6.40 -4.17
C ALA A 130 -12.01 -6.47 -2.63
N GLY A 131 -13.07 -5.91 -2.05
CA GLY A 131 -13.26 -5.82 -0.59
C GLY A 131 -12.87 -4.46 0.02
N ALA A 132 -12.07 -3.65 -0.68
CA ALA A 132 -11.76 -2.30 -0.24
C ALA A 132 -13.03 -1.43 -0.24
N VAL A 133 -13.18 -0.61 0.81
CA VAL A 133 -14.29 0.35 0.94
C VAL A 133 -13.72 1.76 0.89
N HIS A 134 -14.31 2.59 0.03
CA HIS A 134 -14.02 4.01 -0.05
C HIS A 134 -15.34 4.78 -0.06
N GLU A 135 -15.50 5.70 0.87
CA GLU A 135 -16.65 6.59 1.00
C GLU A 135 -16.17 8.05 0.97
N GLY A 136 -16.42 8.73 -0.14
CA GLY A 136 -16.00 10.12 -0.33
C GLY A 136 -15.85 10.49 -1.80
N ALA A 137 -15.35 11.70 -2.05
CA ALA A 137 -15.06 12.16 -3.41
C ALA A 137 -13.72 11.57 -3.88
N MET A 138 -13.66 11.05 -5.11
CA MET A 138 -12.41 10.59 -5.71
C MET A 138 -12.08 11.43 -6.94
N HIS A 139 -10.88 12.02 -6.97
CA HIS A 139 -10.39 12.83 -8.07
C HIS A 139 -9.07 12.26 -8.60
N VAL A 140 -9.13 11.61 -9.76
CA VAL A 140 -7.94 11.02 -10.38
C VAL A 140 -7.36 11.99 -11.40
N VAL A 141 -6.18 12.54 -11.11
CA VAL A 141 -5.50 13.53 -11.97
C VAL A 141 -4.37 12.84 -12.73
N SER A 142 -4.68 12.23 -13.86
CA SER A 142 -3.67 11.58 -14.70
C SER A 142 -2.82 12.63 -15.44
N PRO A 143 -1.47 12.64 -15.29
CA PRO A 143 -0.60 13.52 -16.07
C PRO A 143 -0.38 13.06 -17.52
N SER A 144 -0.86 11.87 -17.90
CA SER A 144 -0.66 11.27 -19.22
C SER A 144 -1.99 10.91 -19.88
N GLY A 145 -2.16 11.36 -21.13
CA GLY A 145 -3.37 11.23 -21.92
C GLY A 145 -3.91 9.81 -22.03
N VAL A 146 -5.23 9.72 -22.18
CA VAL A 146 -6.06 8.51 -22.34
C VAL A 146 -5.30 7.39 -23.05
N VAL A 147 -4.92 6.35 -22.31
CA VAL A 147 -4.37 5.12 -22.88
C VAL A 147 -5.49 4.38 -23.60
N HIS A 148 -5.34 4.22 -24.92
CA HIS A 148 -6.26 3.51 -25.80
C HIS A 148 -6.54 2.10 -25.25
N PHE A 149 -7.81 1.83 -24.92
CA PHE A 149 -8.24 0.50 -24.46
C PHE A 149 -8.36 -0.43 -25.68
N GLU A 150 -7.40 -1.33 -25.86
CA GLU A 150 -7.48 -2.37 -26.90
C GLU A 150 -8.36 -3.52 -26.40
N GLU A 151 -9.63 -3.56 -26.84
CA GLU A 151 -10.56 -4.62 -26.51
C GLU A 151 -10.13 -5.95 -27.18
N LYS A 152 -9.59 -6.89 -26.40
CA LYS A 152 -9.22 -8.24 -26.88
C LYS A 152 -10.39 -9.21 -27.08
N ARG A 153 -11.60 -8.72 -27.37
CA ARG A 153 -12.74 -9.56 -27.79
C ARG A 153 -12.96 -9.44 -29.30
N VAL A 154 -11.96 -9.86 -30.08
CA VAL A 154 -12.19 -10.07 -31.52
C VAL A 154 -12.82 -11.45 -31.72
N SER A 155 -14.06 -11.40 -32.20
CA SER A 155 -14.90 -12.45 -32.75
C SER A 155 -14.16 -13.70 -33.25
N GLY A 156 -14.36 -14.81 -32.53
CA GLY A 156 -14.02 -16.14 -33.02
C GLY A 156 -14.81 -16.45 -34.30
N ARG A 157 -14.06 -16.65 -35.38
CA ARG A 157 -14.51 -16.98 -36.74
C ARG A 157 -15.54 -18.13 -36.77
N ARG A 158 -16.64 -17.94 -37.51
CA ARG A 158 -17.50 -19.04 -37.99
C ARG A 158 -16.67 -19.98 -38.87
N ARG A 159 -16.71 -21.29 -38.60
CA ARG A 159 -16.21 -22.33 -39.51
C ARG A 159 -17.34 -22.74 -40.47
N PRO A 160 -17.12 -22.85 -41.79
CA PRO A 160 -18.07 -23.53 -42.67
C PRO A 160 -17.92 -25.05 -42.52
N GLY A 161 -19.04 -25.78 -42.54
CA GLY A 161 -19.09 -27.24 -42.42
C GLY A 161 -18.74 -27.97 -43.73
N PRO A 162 -18.38 -29.26 -43.68
CA PRO A 162 -18.11 -30.04 -44.89
C PRO A 162 -19.42 -30.41 -45.60
N GLY A 163 -19.42 -30.26 -46.93
CA GLY A 163 -20.46 -30.74 -47.84
C GLY A 163 -20.17 -32.13 -48.38
#